data_AF-A0A557XQK7-F1
#
_entry.id   AF-A0A557XQK7-F1
#
_cell.length_a   1.000
_cell.length_b   1.000
_cell.length_c   1.000
_cell.angle_alpha   90.00
_cell.angle_beta   90.00
_cell.angle_gamma   90.00
#
_symmetry.space_group_name_H-M   'P 1'
#
loop_
_entity.id
_entity.type
_entity.pdbx_description
1 polymer ?
#
loop_
_entity_poly.entity_id
_entity_poly.type
_entity_poly.pdbx_seq_one_letter_code
_entity_poly.pdbx_strand_id
1 'polypeptide(L)'
;MSVEPPPDHVLSAFGLTGVKPAALGAGWEGGWRCGEVVLSMVADHARAAWSARVRETLFVDGVRLARPVRSTDGRYVVSGWRADTFVAGTPEPRHDEVVSTAVRLHEATSKLERPRFLTQGPTTPWAEVDVFIAADRAAWEERPLQSVPPGARTSPPTADGQRSVELVNQLATLRRPTKSPNQLVHGDLYGTVLFVGTAAPGITDITPYWRPASWAAGVVVVDALSWGDADDGLIERWNALPEWPQMLLRALMFRLAVHALHPRSTAEAFPGLARTAALVRLVL
;
A
#
# COMPACT_ATOMS: atom_id res chain seq x y z
N MET A 1 -18.61 5.67 0.69
CA MET A 1 -19.14 5.96 2.04
C MET A 1 -18.43 7.20 2.55
N SER A 2 -19.16 8.23 2.93
CA SER A 2 -18.57 9.37 3.65
C SER A 2 -18.07 8.84 5.00
N VAL A 3 -16.78 8.99 5.29
CA VAL A 3 -16.25 8.68 6.63
C VAL A 3 -16.96 9.63 7.59
N GLU A 4 -17.50 9.13 8.70
CA GLU A 4 -18.07 9.99 9.75
C GLU A 4 -16.93 10.67 10.54
N PRO A 5 -17.17 11.88 11.10
CA PRO A 5 -16.17 12.53 11.95
C PRO A 5 -15.85 11.69 13.19
N PRO A 6 -14.63 11.82 13.76
CA PRO A 6 -14.25 11.12 14.96
C PRO A 6 -15.18 11.49 16.13
N PRO A 7 -15.74 10.51 16.87
CA PRO A 7 -16.58 10.78 18.02
C PRO A 7 -15.85 11.53 19.15
N ASP A 8 -16.59 12.26 19.98
CA ASP A 8 -16.02 13.07 21.09
C ASP A 8 -15.16 12.26 22.07
N HIS A 9 -15.53 10.99 22.31
CA HIS A 9 -14.74 10.12 23.19
C HIS A 9 -13.38 9.75 22.58
N VAL A 10 -13.28 9.68 21.24
CA VAL A 10 -12.02 9.47 20.52
C VAL A 10 -11.17 10.73 20.58
N LEU A 11 -11.76 11.90 20.31
CA LEU A 11 -11.07 13.19 20.45
C LEU A 11 -10.49 13.34 21.86
N SER A 12 -11.29 13.05 22.89
CA SER A 12 -10.85 13.12 24.28
C SER A 12 -9.74 12.12 24.61
N ALA A 13 -9.80 10.90 24.07
CA ALA A 13 -8.76 9.89 24.27
C ALA A 13 -7.39 10.32 23.74
N PHE A 14 -7.35 11.16 22.69
CA PHE A 14 -6.11 11.71 22.13
C PHE A 14 -5.80 13.14 22.58
N GLY A 15 -6.51 13.65 23.59
CA GLY A 15 -6.27 15.01 24.14
C GLY A 15 -6.72 16.14 23.21
N LEU A 16 -7.67 15.87 22.30
CA LEU A 16 -8.20 16.79 21.28
C LEU A 16 -9.60 17.30 21.64
N THR A 17 -9.98 17.29 22.91
CA THR A 17 -11.31 17.74 23.37
C THR A 17 -11.58 19.17 22.91
N GLY A 18 -12.75 19.39 22.29
CA GLY A 18 -13.17 20.71 21.79
C GLY A 18 -12.53 21.13 20.47
N VAL A 19 -11.62 20.34 19.90
CA VAL A 19 -11.05 20.60 18.56
C VAL A 19 -12.07 20.20 17.50
N LYS A 20 -12.33 21.10 16.54
CA LYS A 20 -13.25 20.83 15.42
C LYS A 20 -12.53 20.03 14.32
N PRO A 21 -12.96 18.79 14.00
CA PRO A 21 -12.34 18.00 12.95
C PRO A 21 -12.64 18.57 11.55
N ALA A 22 -11.64 18.58 10.68
CA ALA A 22 -11.76 18.93 9.27
C ALA A 22 -11.42 17.71 8.39
N ALA A 23 -12.32 17.33 7.49
CA ALA A 23 -12.09 16.19 6.61
C ALA A 23 -10.90 16.45 5.67
N LEU A 24 -10.04 15.44 5.51
CA LEU A 24 -8.94 15.44 4.55
C LEU A 24 -9.28 14.60 3.32
N GLY A 25 -8.53 14.82 2.24
CA GLY A 25 -8.65 14.07 1.00
C GLY A 25 -7.89 12.74 0.99
N ALA A 26 -7.70 12.19 -0.22
CA ALA A 26 -7.13 10.87 -0.46
C ALA A 26 -5.73 10.66 0.15
N GLY A 27 -4.89 11.71 0.24
CA GLY A 27 -3.54 11.61 0.81
C GLY A 27 -3.48 11.20 2.29
N TRP A 28 -4.61 11.31 3.01
CA TRP A 28 -4.76 10.85 4.39
C TRP A 28 -5.82 9.75 4.52
N GLU A 29 -6.13 9.05 3.41
CA GLU A 29 -7.11 7.96 3.36
C GLU A 29 -8.50 8.34 3.94
N GLY A 30 -8.90 9.61 3.80
CA GLY A 30 -10.14 10.11 4.37
C GLY A 30 -10.08 10.41 5.88
N GLY A 31 -8.88 10.63 6.43
CA GLY A 31 -8.68 11.05 7.81
C GLY A 31 -9.21 12.45 8.13
N TRP A 32 -9.19 12.79 9.41
CA TRP A 32 -9.74 14.03 9.96
C TRP A 32 -8.66 14.84 10.66
N ARG A 33 -8.35 16.03 10.13
CA ARG A 33 -7.40 16.95 10.75
C ARG A 33 -8.02 17.62 11.97
N CYS A 34 -7.34 17.51 13.09
CA CYS A 34 -7.64 18.10 14.38
C CYS A 34 -6.41 18.89 14.84
N GLY A 35 -6.24 20.12 14.35
CA GLY A 35 -5.03 20.91 14.57
C GLY A 35 -3.82 20.29 13.86
N GLU A 36 -2.80 19.92 14.63
CA GLU A 36 -1.57 19.27 14.13
C GLU A 36 -1.63 17.74 14.17
N VAL A 37 -2.81 17.17 14.46
CA VAL A 37 -3.05 15.73 14.51
C VAL A 37 -4.05 15.34 13.43
N VAL A 38 -3.89 14.16 12.85
CA VAL A 38 -4.87 13.53 11.98
C VAL A 38 -5.38 12.27 12.66
N LEU A 39 -6.71 12.14 12.72
CA LEU A 39 -7.40 10.94 13.17
C LEU A 39 -7.84 10.13 11.95
N SER A 40 -7.45 8.86 11.90
CA SER A 40 -7.84 7.94 10.82
C SER A 40 -8.44 6.66 11.40
N MET A 41 -9.47 6.16 10.71
CA MET A 41 -10.05 4.85 10.99
C MET A 41 -9.04 3.74 10.69
N VAL A 42 -9.06 2.69 11.50
CA VAL A 42 -8.17 1.55 11.42
C VAL A 42 -8.94 0.33 10.92
N ALA A 43 -8.53 -0.21 9.78
CA ALA A 43 -9.08 -1.48 9.26
C ALA A 43 -8.51 -2.71 10.01
N ASP A 44 -7.23 -2.65 10.43
CA ASP A 44 -6.53 -3.74 11.13
C ASP A 44 -5.73 -3.16 12.31
N HIS A 45 -6.15 -3.52 13.52
CA HIS A 45 -5.56 -3.02 14.76
C HIS A 45 -4.09 -3.42 14.93
N ALA A 46 -3.72 -4.64 14.54
CA ALA A 46 -2.37 -5.14 14.71
C ALA A 46 -1.39 -4.42 13.77
N ARG A 47 -1.79 -4.20 12.52
CA ARG A 47 -1.03 -3.44 11.51
C ARG A 47 -0.89 -1.97 11.92
N ALA A 48 -1.97 -1.33 12.34
CA ALA A 48 -1.93 0.07 12.76
C ALA A 48 -1.03 0.29 13.98
N ALA A 49 -1.16 -0.54 15.02
CA ALA A 49 -0.31 -0.45 16.21
C ALA A 49 1.17 -0.76 15.90
N TRP A 50 1.43 -1.73 15.02
CA TRP A 50 2.79 -2.02 14.57
C TRP A 50 3.40 -0.87 13.77
N SER A 51 2.64 -0.29 12.82
CA SER A 51 3.11 0.83 12.00
C SER A 51 3.44 2.03 12.87
N ALA A 52 2.54 2.40 13.78
CA ALA A 52 2.77 3.45 14.77
C ALA A 52 4.08 3.21 15.53
N ARG A 53 4.27 2.02 16.11
CA ARG A 53 5.49 1.69 16.85
C ARG A 53 6.77 1.81 16.01
N VAL A 54 6.75 1.38 14.75
CA VAL A 54 7.90 1.53 13.84
C VAL A 54 8.15 3.01 13.54
N ARG A 55 7.10 3.75 13.19
CA ARG A 55 7.19 5.19 12.86
C ARG A 55 7.54 6.07 14.05
N GLU A 56 7.46 5.59 15.29
CA GLU A 56 7.91 6.34 16.48
C GLU A 56 9.42 6.61 16.45
N THR A 57 10.21 5.66 15.94
CA THR A 57 11.69 5.74 15.97
C THR A 57 12.35 5.65 14.60
N LEU A 58 11.63 5.23 13.56
CA LEU A 58 12.15 5.13 12.21
C LEU A 58 12.65 6.50 11.71
N PHE A 59 13.88 6.53 11.22
CA PHE A 59 14.45 7.68 10.53
C PHE A 59 14.79 7.27 9.10
N VAL A 60 14.37 8.09 8.14
CA VAL A 60 14.65 7.91 6.72
C VAL A 60 15.14 9.25 6.19
N ASP A 61 16.35 9.26 5.64
CA ASP A 61 16.94 10.49 5.16
C ASP A 61 16.15 11.09 3.97
N GLY A 62 15.92 12.40 4.04
CA GLY A 62 15.14 13.11 3.03
C GLY A 62 13.69 12.66 2.89
N VAL A 63 13.05 12.18 3.98
CA VAL A 63 11.62 11.82 4.04
C VAL A 63 10.97 12.39 5.30
N ARG A 64 9.78 12.99 5.17
CA ARG A 64 8.95 13.44 6.30
C ARG A 64 7.98 12.33 6.69
N LEU A 65 8.22 11.66 7.80
CA LEU A 65 7.36 10.58 8.28
C LEU A 65 6.37 11.11 9.33
N ALA A 66 5.08 10.84 9.15
CA ALA A 66 4.08 11.12 10.17
C ALA A 66 4.41 10.33 11.44
N ARG A 67 4.47 11.01 12.58
CA ARG A 67 4.77 10.41 13.88
C ARG A 67 3.46 10.01 14.56
N PRO A 68 3.39 8.82 15.20
CA PRO A 68 2.20 8.43 15.93
C PRO A 68 1.97 9.36 17.14
N VAL A 69 0.71 9.60 17.46
CA VAL A 69 0.28 10.24 18.70
C VAL A 69 -0.39 9.17 19.56
N ARG A 70 0.11 9.01 20.79
CA ARG A 70 -0.49 8.08 21.76
C ARG A 70 -1.72 8.71 22.39
N SER A 71 -2.69 7.89 22.74
CA SER A 71 -3.78 8.30 23.62
C SER A 71 -3.25 8.66 25.01
N THR A 72 -4.08 9.31 25.81
CA THR A 72 -3.76 9.69 27.20
C THR A 72 -3.45 8.50 28.10
N ASP A 73 -3.89 7.29 27.72
CA ASP A 73 -3.56 6.02 28.38
C ASP A 73 -2.44 5.21 27.68
N GLY A 74 -1.74 5.81 26.71
CA GLY A 74 -0.54 5.26 26.07
C GLY A 74 -0.77 4.31 24.89
N ARG A 75 -2.02 4.04 24.51
CA ARG A 75 -2.38 3.21 23.36
C ARG A 75 -2.20 3.94 22.03
N TYR A 76 -2.00 3.19 20.95
CA TYR A 76 -1.97 3.75 19.58
C TYR A 76 -3.33 3.70 18.88
N VAL A 77 -4.23 2.83 19.32
CA VAL A 77 -5.56 2.64 18.73
C VAL A 77 -6.60 2.69 19.82
N VAL A 78 -7.59 3.56 19.67
CA VAL A 78 -8.74 3.71 20.59
C VAL A 78 -10.02 3.70 19.77
N SER A 79 -10.95 2.81 20.10
CA SER A 79 -12.25 2.68 19.43
C SER A 79 -12.18 2.60 17.89
N GLY A 80 -11.15 1.95 17.35
CA GLY A 80 -10.96 1.82 15.89
C GLY A 80 -10.29 3.03 15.23
N TRP A 81 -9.79 3.99 16.00
CA TRP A 81 -9.09 5.17 15.50
C TRP A 81 -7.63 5.18 15.93
N ARG A 82 -6.77 5.69 15.05
CA ARG A 82 -5.39 6.08 15.37
C ARG A 82 -5.20 7.58 15.20
N ALA A 83 -4.13 8.10 15.79
CA ALA A 83 -3.74 9.50 15.69
C ALA A 83 -2.28 9.60 15.21
N ASP A 84 -2.03 10.51 14.28
CA ASP A 84 -0.71 10.78 13.71
C ASP A 84 -0.47 12.29 13.57
N THR A 85 0.77 12.76 13.65
CA THR A 85 1.11 14.16 13.37
C THR A 85 0.82 14.49 11.91
N PHE A 86 0.20 15.64 11.68
CA PHE A 86 -0.10 16.10 10.32
C PHE A 86 1.18 16.33 9.51
N VAL A 87 1.16 15.83 8.28
CA VAL A 87 2.21 15.95 7.27
C VAL A 87 1.57 16.66 6.09
N ALA A 88 2.06 17.87 5.80
CA ALA A 88 1.53 18.68 4.72
C ALA A 88 1.88 18.09 3.34
N GLY A 89 0.97 18.30 2.39
CA GLY A 89 1.16 17.98 0.98
C GLY A 89 0.01 17.21 0.37
N THR A 90 0.14 16.93 -0.92
CA THR A 90 -0.80 16.15 -1.73
C THR A 90 -0.03 15.19 -2.63
N PRO A 91 -0.64 14.09 -3.09
CA PRO A 91 -0.06 13.30 -4.16
C PRO A 91 0.19 14.17 -5.41
N GLU A 92 1.33 13.98 -6.07
CA GLU A 92 1.74 14.67 -7.30
C GLU A 92 2.35 13.65 -8.28
N PRO A 93 2.32 13.89 -9.60
CA PRO A 93 2.87 12.98 -10.62
C PRO A 93 4.43 13.03 -10.66
N ARG A 94 5.08 12.89 -9.51
CA ARG A 94 6.54 12.86 -9.34
C ARG A 94 7.04 11.42 -9.23
N HIS A 95 6.74 10.60 -10.24
CA HIS A 95 6.87 9.14 -10.17
C HIS A 95 8.29 8.68 -9.79
N ASP A 96 9.32 9.26 -10.40
CA ASP A 96 10.72 8.95 -10.09
C ASP A 96 11.10 9.33 -8.63
N GLU A 97 10.55 10.42 -8.09
CA GLU A 97 10.76 10.78 -6.67
C GLU A 97 10.07 9.77 -5.73
N VAL A 98 8.92 9.23 -6.11
CA VAL A 98 8.25 8.17 -5.34
C VAL A 98 9.09 6.88 -5.36
N VAL A 99 9.65 6.49 -6.51
CA VAL A 99 10.54 5.31 -6.58
C VAL A 99 11.82 5.54 -5.77
N SER A 100 12.44 6.72 -5.86
CA SER A 100 13.58 7.10 -5.02
C SER A 100 13.24 7.06 -3.52
N THR A 101 12.04 7.50 -3.14
CA THR A 101 11.54 7.45 -1.76
C THR A 101 11.36 5.99 -1.30
N ALA A 102 10.86 5.12 -2.18
CA ALA A 102 10.73 3.69 -1.91
C ALA A 102 12.08 3.05 -1.58
N VAL A 103 13.11 3.31 -2.41
CA VAL A 103 14.46 2.80 -2.20
C VAL A 103 15.01 3.22 -0.83
N ARG A 104 14.95 4.52 -0.51
CA ARG A 104 15.45 5.05 0.77
C ARG A 104 14.69 4.49 1.98
N LEU A 105 13.36 4.40 1.87
CA LEU A 105 12.53 3.79 2.92
C LEU A 105 12.92 2.32 3.14
N HIS A 106 13.09 1.54 2.08
CA HIS A 106 13.35 0.10 2.19
C HIS A 106 14.78 -0.23 2.61
N GLU A 107 15.73 0.68 2.37
CA GLU A 107 17.06 0.61 3.00
C GLU A 107 16.93 0.77 4.53
N ALA A 108 16.19 1.78 5.00
CA ALA A 108 15.99 2.03 6.42
C ALA A 108 15.19 0.92 7.11
N THR A 109 14.23 0.30 6.43
CA THR A 109 13.42 -0.80 6.98
C THR A 109 14.06 -2.18 6.88
N SER A 110 15.21 -2.32 6.20
CA SER A 110 15.90 -3.61 6.01
C SER A 110 16.27 -4.34 7.30
N LYS A 111 16.47 -3.59 8.39
CA LYS A 111 16.85 -4.10 9.72
C LYS A 111 15.65 -4.54 10.56
N LEU A 112 14.42 -4.31 10.10
CA LEU A 112 13.21 -4.63 10.82
C LEU A 112 12.85 -6.11 10.64
N GLU A 113 12.45 -6.75 11.73
CA GLU A 113 12.00 -8.14 11.71
C GLU A 113 10.63 -8.29 11.03
N ARG A 114 10.37 -9.48 10.50
CA ARG A 114 9.06 -9.83 9.94
C ARG A 114 7.98 -9.83 11.05
N PRO A 115 6.97 -8.96 10.97
CA PRO A 115 5.87 -8.96 11.94
C PRO A 115 5.08 -10.27 11.86
N ARG A 116 4.65 -10.80 13.01
CA ARG A 116 3.93 -12.09 13.09
C ARG A 116 2.64 -12.11 12.25
N PHE A 117 1.91 -11.00 12.17
CA PHE A 117 0.69 -10.95 11.34
C PHE A 117 0.98 -11.11 9.84
N LEU A 118 2.21 -10.86 9.36
CA LEU A 118 2.59 -11.12 7.96
C LEU A 118 2.87 -12.60 7.68
N THR A 119 2.89 -13.49 8.67
CA THR A 119 2.99 -14.95 8.43
C THR A 119 1.63 -15.59 8.24
N GLN A 120 0.55 -14.89 8.59
CA GLN A 120 -0.81 -15.39 8.49
C GLN A 120 -1.28 -15.41 7.03
N GLY A 121 -2.20 -16.33 6.74
CA GLY A 121 -2.90 -16.36 5.45
C GLY A 121 -4.20 -15.61 5.51
N PRO A 122 -4.87 -15.45 4.36
CA PRO A 122 -6.19 -14.86 4.35
C PRO A 122 -7.17 -15.80 5.08
N THR A 123 -8.08 -15.23 5.87
CA THR A 123 -8.98 -15.99 6.76
C THR A 123 -10.47 -15.72 6.49
N THR A 124 -11.34 -16.53 7.12
CA THR A 124 -12.80 -16.33 7.08
C THR A 124 -13.31 -15.95 8.48
N PRO A 125 -14.25 -15.00 8.63
CA PRO A 125 -14.91 -14.23 7.57
C PRO A 125 -13.95 -13.25 6.85
N TRP A 126 -14.18 -13.04 5.56
CA TRP A 126 -13.30 -12.26 4.69
C TRP A 126 -13.35 -10.77 5.05
N ALA A 127 -12.23 -10.21 5.50
CA ALA A 127 -12.07 -8.77 5.70
C ALA A 127 -11.32 -8.14 4.53
N GLU A 128 -11.36 -6.81 4.46
CA GLU A 128 -10.67 -6.06 3.41
C GLU A 128 -9.16 -6.35 3.38
N VAL A 129 -8.53 -6.55 4.54
CA VAL A 129 -7.11 -6.92 4.65
C VAL A 129 -6.80 -8.27 4.00
N ASP A 130 -7.74 -9.22 4.00
CA ASP A 130 -7.56 -10.55 3.41
C ASP A 130 -7.46 -10.48 1.88
N VAL A 131 -8.10 -9.50 1.24
CA VAL A 131 -7.96 -9.22 -0.20
C VAL A 131 -6.51 -8.95 -0.55
N PHE A 132 -5.85 -8.08 0.21
CA PHE A 132 -4.47 -7.69 -0.04
C PHE A 132 -3.48 -8.81 0.31
N ILE A 133 -3.77 -9.59 1.36
CA ILE A 133 -2.97 -10.78 1.70
C ILE A 133 -3.07 -11.82 0.58
N ALA A 134 -4.26 -12.06 0.04
CA ALA A 134 -4.47 -13.00 -1.06
C ALA A 134 -3.82 -12.52 -2.36
N ALA A 135 -3.91 -11.24 -2.69
CA ALA A 135 -3.25 -10.66 -3.85
C ALA A 135 -1.72 -10.76 -3.76
N ASP A 136 -1.15 -10.49 -2.58
CA ASP A 136 0.28 -10.66 -2.31
C ASP A 136 0.70 -12.13 -2.44
N ARG A 137 -0.14 -13.08 -2.03
CA ARG A 137 0.15 -14.51 -2.26
C ARG A 137 0.08 -14.88 -3.74
N ALA A 138 -0.95 -14.43 -4.46
CA ALA A 138 -1.18 -14.77 -5.86
C ALA A 138 0.01 -14.42 -6.77
N ALA A 139 0.69 -13.31 -6.48
CA ALA A 139 1.89 -12.91 -7.22
C ALA A 139 3.08 -13.87 -7.04
N TRP A 140 3.17 -14.58 -5.92
CA TRP A 140 4.36 -15.33 -5.50
C TRP A 140 4.17 -16.85 -5.43
N GLU A 141 2.94 -17.33 -5.24
CA GLU A 141 2.65 -18.76 -5.16
C GLU A 141 2.66 -19.45 -6.55
N GLU A 142 2.92 -20.76 -6.57
CA GLU A 142 3.05 -21.55 -7.79
C GLU A 142 1.79 -21.44 -8.67
N ARG A 143 0.61 -21.67 -8.09
CA ARG A 143 -0.69 -21.48 -8.75
C ARG A 143 -1.38 -20.25 -8.18
N PRO A 144 -1.48 -19.14 -8.92
CA PRO A 144 -2.09 -17.92 -8.41
C PRO A 144 -3.51 -18.17 -7.89
N LEU A 145 -3.87 -17.44 -6.83
CA LEU A 145 -5.17 -17.47 -6.16
C LEU A 145 -5.53 -18.82 -5.51
N GLN A 146 -4.61 -19.80 -5.43
CA GLN A 146 -4.89 -21.09 -4.77
C GLN A 146 -5.14 -20.93 -3.26
N SER A 147 -4.55 -19.90 -2.65
CA SER A 147 -4.72 -19.59 -1.23
C SER A 147 -6.04 -18.88 -0.91
N VAL A 148 -6.86 -18.55 -1.92
CA VAL A 148 -8.17 -17.90 -1.72
C VAL A 148 -9.18 -18.96 -1.28
N PRO A 149 -9.75 -18.87 -0.07
CA PRO A 149 -10.72 -19.85 0.41
C PRO A 149 -12.03 -19.79 -0.38
N PRO A 150 -12.76 -20.90 -0.51
CA PRO A 150 -14.11 -20.90 -1.05
C PRO A 150 -15.01 -19.91 -0.28
N GLY A 151 -15.79 -19.11 -1.01
CA GLY A 151 -16.66 -18.10 -0.39
C GLY A 151 -15.98 -16.77 -0.03
N ALA A 152 -14.68 -16.60 -0.31
CA ALA A 152 -13.99 -15.31 -0.14
C ALA A 152 -14.56 -14.17 -0.99
N ARG A 153 -15.21 -14.50 -2.12
CA ARG A 153 -15.86 -13.51 -2.97
C ARG A 153 -17.19 -13.10 -2.36
N THR A 154 -17.26 -11.85 -1.91
CA THR A 154 -18.49 -11.22 -1.38
C THR A 154 -19.42 -10.72 -2.48
N SER A 155 -19.01 -10.81 -3.75
CA SER A 155 -19.79 -10.38 -4.91
C SER A 155 -19.52 -11.27 -6.13
N PRO A 156 -20.49 -11.39 -7.07
CA PRO A 156 -20.28 -12.12 -8.31
C PRO A 156 -19.08 -11.56 -9.09
N PRO A 157 -18.31 -12.40 -9.80
CA PRO A 157 -17.21 -11.92 -10.62
C PRO A 157 -17.73 -11.00 -11.72
N THR A 158 -17.12 -9.82 -11.84
CA THR A 158 -17.33 -8.90 -12.96
C THR A 158 -16.54 -9.38 -14.18
N ALA A 159 -16.92 -8.94 -15.38
CA ALA A 159 -16.24 -9.33 -16.62
C ALA A 159 -14.77 -8.88 -16.64
N ASP A 160 -14.50 -7.68 -16.16
CA ASP A 160 -13.15 -7.10 -15.97
C ASP A 160 -12.34 -7.83 -14.89
N GLY A 161 -12.97 -8.21 -13.78
CA GLY A 161 -12.36 -9.04 -12.74
C GLY A 161 -11.96 -10.41 -13.27
N GLN A 162 -12.80 -11.01 -14.12
CA GLN A 162 -12.51 -12.30 -14.77
C GLN A 162 -11.34 -12.20 -15.75
N ARG A 163 -11.29 -11.15 -16.57
CA ARG A 163 -10.12 -10.85 -17.42
C ARG A 163 -8.83 -10.62 -16.61
N SER A 164 -8.95 -10.03 -15.43
CA SER A 164 -7.80 -9.85 -14.53
C SER A 164 -7.27 -11.19 -14.02
N VAL A 165 -8.15 -12.12 -13.66
CA VAL A 165 -7.78 -13.50 -13.29
C VAL A 165 -7.11 -14.23 -14.46
N GLU A 166 -7.64 -14.08 -15.69
CA GLU A 166 -7.03 -14.64 -16.89
C GLU A 166 -5.61 -14.10 -17.12
N LEU A 167 -5.42 -12.78 -17.02
CA LEU A 167 -4.09 -12.17 -17.12
C LEU A 167 -3.14 -12.64 -16.02
N VAL A 168 -3.60 -12.74 -14.77
CA VAL A 168 -2.79 -13.28 -13.66
C VAL A 168 -2.29 -14.68 -14.00
N ASN A 169 -3.16 -15.56 -14.49
CA ASN A 169 -2.76 -16.92 -14.89
C ASN A 169 -1.80 -16.95 -16.07
N GLN A 170 -1.96 -16.07 -17.07
CA GLN A 170 -1.02 -15.95 -18.18
C GLN A 170 0.35 -15.43 -17.71
N LEU A 171 0.37 -14.41 -16.86
CA LEU A 171 1.61 -13.82 -16.34
C LEU A 171 2.35 -14.78 -15.41
N ALA A 172 1.62 -15.64 -14.71
CA ALA A 172 2.19 -16.66 -13.83
C ALA A 172 3.14 -17.62 -14.56
N THR A 173 2.89 -17.92 -15.84
CA THR A 173 3.73 -18.81 -16.66
C THR A 173 5.06 -18.16 -17.07
N LEU A 174 5.16 -16.83 -16.97
CA LEU A 174 6.36 -16.06 -17.31
C LEU A 174 7.28 -15.83 -16.10
N ARG A 175 6.89 -16.29 -14.90
CA ARG A 175 7.71 -16.16 -13.70
C ARG A 175 8.94 -17.04 -13.79
N ARG A 176 10.07 -16.49 -13.36
CA ARG A 176 11.33 -17.18 -13.10
C ARG A 176 11.62 -17.15 -11.61
N PRO A 177 12.36 -18.13 -11.04
CA PRO A 177 12.83 -18.08 -9.66
C PRO A 177 13.62 -16.80 -9.38
N THR A 178 13.46 -16.25 -8.18
CA THR A 178 14.14 -15.02 -7.73
C THR A 178 14.99 -15.30 -6.50
N LYS A 179 16.13 -14.62 -6.36
CA LYS A 179 17.10 -14.81 -5.26
C LYS A 179 17.19 -13.61 -4.33
N SER A 180 16.60 -12.47 -4.68
CA SER A 180 16.62 -11.28 -3.83
C SER A 180 16.01 -11.57 -2.46
N PRO A 181 16.64 -11.14 -1.36
CA PRO A 181 16.15 -11.42 -0.02
C PRO A 181 14.84 -10.67 0.25
N ASN A 182 13.93 -11.32 0.98
CA ASN A 182 12.73 -10.67 1.48
C ASN A 182 13.06 -9.85 2.72
N GLN A 183 12.52 -8.64 2.80
CA GLN A 183 12.59 -7.77 3.96
C GLN A 183 11.26 -7.03 4.16
N LEU A 184 11.19 -6.18 5.17
CA LEU A 184 10.05 -5.30 5.36
C LEU A 184 10.03 -4.21 4.28
N VAL A 185 8.94 -4.13 3.53
CA VAL A 185 8.72 -3.12 2.49
C VAL A 185 7.34 -2.48 2.62
N HIS A 186 7.19 -1.27 2.08
CA HIS A 186 5.92 -0.56 1.96
C HIS A 186 5.26 -0.88 0.62
N GLY A 187 4.09 -1.49 0.61
CA GLY A 187 3.44 -1.98 -0.62
C GLY A 187 2.46 -1.01 -1.29
N ASP A 188 2.30 0.21 -0.80
CA ASP A 188 1.31 1.16 -1.34
C ASP A 188 1.80 2.63 -1.38
N LEU A 189 3.02 2.88 -1.90
CA LEU A 189 3.61 4.23 -1.86
C LEU A 189 3.02 5.21 -2.86
N TYR A 190 2.53 4.75 -4.02
CA TYR A 190 2.15 5.64 -5.12
C TYR A 190 1.07 6.66 -4.74
N GLY A 191 0.03 6.21 -4.04
CA GLY A 191 -1.07 7.07 -3.58
C GLY A 191 -0.87 7.72 -2.21
N THR A 192 0.20 7.37 -1.48
CA THR A 192 0.37 7.73 -0.05
C THR A 192 1.54 8.68 0.19
N VAL A 193 2.39 8.93 -0.82
CA VAL A 193 3.45 9.93 -0.75
C VAL A 193 2.88 11.33 -1.02
N LEU A 194 3.17 12.26 -0.12
CA LEU A 194 2.69 13.65 -0.15
C LEU A 194 3.82 14.62 -0.49
N PHE A 195 3.58 15.49 -1.46
CA PHE A 195 4.52 16.52 -1.88
C PHE A 195 4.00 17.92 -1.50
N VAL A 196 4.93 18.81 -1.14
CA VAL A 196 4.64 20.22 -0.87
C VAL A 196 5.83 21.07 -1.29
N GLY A 197 5.70 21.74 -2.43
CA GLY A 197 6.77 22.57 -3.01
C GLY A 197 8.06 21.77 -3.24
N THR A 198 9.14 22.22 -2.62
CA THR A 198 10.48 21.60 -2.67
C THR A 198 10.85 20.82 -1.40
N ALA A 199 9.91 20.68 -0.45
CA ALA A 199 10.16 19.90 0.75
C ALA A 199 10.34 18.41 0.42
N ALA A 200 11.03 17.69 1.30
CA ALA A 200 11.17 16.24 1.21
C ALA A 200 9.78 15.54 1.08
N PRO A 201 9.70 14.40 0.37
CA PRO A 201 8.46 13.62 0.27
C PRO A 201 7.92 13.21 1.65
N GLY A 202 6.61 13.30 1.83
CA GLY A 202 5.92 12.97 3.07
C GLY A 202 5.27 11.59 3.01
N ILE A 203 5.35 10.81 4.09
CA ILE A 203 4.70 9.50 4.22
C ILE A 203 3.80 9.52 5.45
N THR A 204 2.53 9.20 5.26
CA THR A 204 1.49 9.24 6.31
C THR A 204 1.44 7.95 7.12
N ASP A 205 1.75 6.80 6.51
CA ASP A 205 1.73 5.50 7.18
C ASP A 205 2.68 4.48 6.54
N ILE A 206 2.81 3.29 7.14
CA ILE A 206 3.51 2.15 6.55
C ILE A 206 2.54 1.00 6.33
N THR A 207 2.32 0.60 5.08
CA THR A 207 1.58 -0.62 4.70
C THR A 207 2.55 -1.79 4.49
N PRO A 208 2.73 -2.69 5.48
CA PRO A 208 3.85 -3.61 5.48
C PRO A 208 3.62 -4.88 4.64
N TYR A 209 4.66 -5.27 3.92
CA TYR A 209 4.81 -6.57 3.25
C TYR A 209 6.20 -7.15 3.49
N TRP A 210 6.36 -8.46 3.27
CA TRP A 210 7.63 -9.16 3.43
C TRP A 210 8.14 -9.67 2.08
N ARG A 211 8.80 -8.80 1.31
CA ARG A 211 9.16 -9.00 -0.11
C ARG A 211 10.50 -8.32 -0.44
N PRO A 212 11.10 -8.55 -1.62
CA PRO A 212 12.31 -7.84 -2.01
C PRO A 212 12.03 -6.33 -2.15
N ALA A 213 13.03 -5.49 -1.83
CA ALA A 213 12.90 -4.03 -1.92
C ALA A 213 12.44 -3.58 -3.32
N SER A 214 13.06 -4.15 -4.36
CA SER A 214 12.75 -3.84 -5.75
C SER A 214 11.31 -4.23 -6.15
N TRP A 215 10.65 -5.17 -5.47
CA TRP A 215 9.23 -5.43 -5.70
C TRP A 215 8.36 -4.23 -5.32
N ALA A 216 8.63 -3.58 -4.19
CA ALA A 216 7.83 -2.45 -3.75
C ALA A 216 8.07 -1.19 -4.62
N ALA A 217 9.29 -0.99 -5.12
CA ALA A 217 9.54 -0.03 -6.21
C ALA A 217 8.77 -0.42 -7.49
N GLY A 218 8.68 -1.72 -7.80
CA GLY A 218 7.89 -2.23 -8.92
C GLY A 218 6.40 -1.93 -8.77
N VAL A 219 5.85 -1.98 -7.56
CA VAL A 219 4.45 -1.59 -7.30
C VAL A 219 4.24 -0.11 -7.64
N VAL A 220 5.15 0.78 -7.23
CA VAL A 220 5.09 2.20 -7.58
C VAL A 220 5.05 2.40 -9.10
N VAL A 221 5.91 1.71 -9.85
CA VAL A 221 5.97 1.83 -11.32
C VAL A 221 4.71 1.27 -11.98
N VAL A 222 4.22 0.12 -11.51
CA VAL A 222 2.96 -0.47 -12.02
C VAL A 222 1.78 0.47 -11.80
N ASP A 223 1.70 1.10 -10.64
CA ASP A 223 0.63 2.06 -10.31
C ASP A 223 0.72 3.30 -11.19
N ALA A 224 1.93 3.85 -11.34
CA ALA A 224 2.21 5.01 -12.15
C ALA A 224 1.82 4.80 -13.63
N LEU A 225 2.12 3.62 -14.19
CA LEU A 225 1.77 3.27 -15.56
C LEU A 225 0.28 2.96 -15.76
N SER A 226 -0.38 2.42 -14.73
CA SER A 226 -1.75 1.93 -14.84
C SER A 226 -2.79 3.03 -14.64
N TRP A 227 -2.52 4.03 -13.80
CA TRP A 227 -3.47 5.12 -13.53
C TRP A 227 -2.79 6.45 -13.17
N GLY A 228 -1.48 6.54 -13.35
CA GLY A 228 -0.68 7.70 -12.99
C GLY A 228 -0.23 8.58 -14.15
N ASP A 229 -0.60 8.23 -15.39
CA ASP A 229 -0.17 8.88 -16.63
C ASP A 229 1.36 8.92 -16.82
N ALA A 230 2.10 8.00 -16.18
CA ALA A 230 3.54 7.90 -16.36
C ALA A 230 3.91 7.43 -17.77
N ASP A 231 5.05 7.92 -18.26
CA ASP A 231 5.64 7.45 -19.51
C ASP A 231 6.25 6.06 -19.39
N ASP A 232 6.29 5.32 -20.49
CA ASP A 232 6.80 3.93 -20.52
C ASP A 232 8.30 3.85 -20.17
N GLY A 233 9.03 4.94 -20.39
CA GLY A 233 10.46 5.05 -20.04
C GLY A 233 10.72 4.94 -18.53
N LEU A 234 9.69 5.06 -17.67
CA LEU A 234 9.82 4.82 -16.23
C LEU A 234 10.33 3.41 -15.92
N ILE A 235 10.00 2.41 -16.75
CA ILE A 235 10.54 1.04 -16.60
C ILE A 235 12.05 1.03 -16.81
N GLU A 236 12.53 1.70 -17.85
CA GLU A 236 13.95 1.70 -18.23
C GLU A 236 14.81 2.51 -17.25
N ARG A 237 14.29 3.64 -16.74
CA ARG A 237 15.01 4.50 -15.77
C ARG A 237 15.44 3.76 -14.51
N TRP A 238 14.69 2.73 -14.10
CA TRP A 238 14.95 1.94 -12.89
C TRP A 238 15.40 0.51 -13.16
N ASN A 239 15.88 0.22 -14.38
CA ASN A 239 16.27 -1.13 -14.81
C ASN A 239 17.42 -1.76 -14.00
N ALA A 240 18.21 -0.94 -13.31
CA ALA A 240 19.32 -1.37 -12.48
C ALA A 240 18.88 -2.02 -11.15
N LEU A 241 17.59 -1.93 -10.80
CA LEU A 241 17.07 -2.57 -9.59
C LEU A 241 17.18 -4.11 -9.67
N PRO A 242 17.45 -4.80 -8.54
CA PRO A 242 17.63 -6.24 -8.55
C PRO A 242 16.41 -7.00 -9.10
N GLU A 243 16.68 -7.90 -10.05
CA GLU A 243 15.68 -8.79 -10.67
C GLU A 243 14.48 -8.03 -11.25
N TRP A 244 14.70 -6.81 -11.75
CA TRP A 244 13.67 -5.82 -12.07
C TRP A 244 12.50 -6.33 -12.93
N PRO A 245 12.69 -7.02 -14.07
CA PRO A 245 11.56 -7.54 -14.84
C PRO A 245 10.67 -8.50 -14.04
N GLN A 246 11.28 -9.34 -13.20
CA GLN A 246 10.57 -10.30 -12.35
C GLN A 246 9.88 -9.62 -11.16
N MET A 247 10.36 -8.46 -10.72
CA MET A 247 9.72 -7.62 -9.71
C MET A 247 8.50 -6.90 -10.27
N LEU A 248 8.61 -6.30 -11.46
CA LEU A 248 7.50 -5.68 -12.19
C LEU A 248 6.38 -6.68 -12.48
N LEU A 249 6.73 -7.89 -12.95
CA LEU A 249 5.78 -8.97 -13.18
C LEU A 249 4.95 -9.28 -11.93
N ARG A 250 5.61 -9.44 -10.78
CA ARG A 250 4.95 -9.77 -9.51
C ARG A 250 4.15 -8.59 -8.94
N ALA A 251 4.63 -7.36 -9.10
CA ALA A 251 3.89 -6.16 -8.74
C ALA A 251 2.60 -6.02 -9.56
N LEU A 252 2.66 -6.30 -10.87
CA LEU A 252 1.50 -6.29 -11.75
C LEU A 252 0.51 -7.40 -11.40
N MET A 253 1.00 -8.63 -11.15
CA MET A 253 0.14 -9.73 -10.69
C MET A 253 -0.56 -9.40 -9.37
N PHE A 254 0.14 -8.72 -8.45
CA PHE A 254 -0.45 -8.23 -7.21
C PHE A 254 -1.60 -7.26 -7.49
N ARG A 255 -1.41 -6.22 -8.31
CA ARG A 255 -2.47 -5.24 -8.62
C ARG A 255 -3.64 -5.84 -9.41
N LEU A 256 -3.39 -6.77 -10.34
CA LEU A 256 -4.46 -7.51 -11.04
C LEU A 256 -5.26 -8.40 -10.08
N ALA A 257 -4.60 -9.02 -9.10
CA ALA A 257 -5.28 -9.82 -8.08
C ALA A 257 -6.10 -8.93 -7.11
N VAL A 258 -5.58 -7.75 -6.71
CA VAL A 258 -6.37 -6.75 -5.98
C VAL A 258 -7.59 -6.35 -6.81
N HIS A 259 -7.39 -6.01 -8.09
CA HIS A 259 -8.49 -5.64 -8.98
C HIS A 259 -9.58 -6.72 -9.05
N ALA A 260 -9.19 -7.99 -9.20
CA ALA A 260 -10.10 -9.12 -9.29
C ALA A 260 -10.85 -9.47 -7.98
N LEU A 261 -10.27 -9.14 -6.82
CA LEU A 261 -10.77 -9.59 -5.52
C LEU A 261 -11.43 -8.47 -4.69
N HIS A 262 -11.03 -7.21 -4.91
CA HIS A 262 -11.45 -6.11 -4.07
C HIS A 262 -12.84 -5.59 -4.46
N PRO A 263 -13.80 -5.49 -3.52
CA PRO A 263 -15.20 -5.13 -3.84
C PRO A 263 -15.36 -3.68 -4.31
N ARG A 264 -14.36 -2.81 -4.08
CA ARG A 264 -14.36 -1.42 -4.56
C ARG A 264 -13.62 -1.23 -5.89
N SER A 265 -13.10 -2.29 -6.51
CA SER A 265 -12.51 -2.21 -7.85
C SER A 265 -13.58 -1.82 -8.87
N THR A 266 -13.18 -1.03 -9.87
CA THR A 266 -14.08 -0.55 -10.91
C THR A 266 -13.56 -0.96 -12.29
N ALA A 267 -14.46 -1.10 -13.26
CA ALA A 267 -14.09 -1.56 -14.60
C ALA A 267 -13.11 -0.60 -15.30
N GLU A 268 -13.11 0.68 -14.93
CA GLU A 268 -12.22 1.73 -15.45
C GLU A 268 -10.75 1.52 -15.06
N ALA A 269 -10.45 0.74 -14.02
CA ALA A 269 -9.07 0.43 -13.62
C ALA A 269 -8.41 -0.62 -14.53
N PHE A 270 -9.20 -1.49 -15.16
CA PHE A 270 -8.69 -2.61 -15.95
C PHE A 270 -7.88 -2.20 -17.20
N PRO A 271 -8.31 -1.24 -18.04
CA PRO A 271 -7.57 -0.85 -19.25
C PRO A 271 -6.12 -0.45 -18.97
N GLY A 272 -5.88 0.30 -17.89
CA GLY A 272 -4.54 0.67 -17.44
C GLY A 272 -3.68 -0.54 -17.07
N LEU A 273 -4.23 -1.46 -16.26
CA LEU A 273 -3.56 -2.70 -15.90
C LEU A 273 -3.24 -3.59 -17.12
N ALA A 274 -4.15 -3.66 -18.08
CA ALA A 274 -3.95 -4.41 -19.32
C ALA A 274 -2.85 -3.80 -20.21
N ARG A 275 -2.78 -2.47 -20.31
CA ARG A 275 -1.69 -1.75 -20.98
C ARG A 275 -0.36 -2.03 -20.29
N THR A 276 -0.30 -1.89 -18.97
CA THR A 276 0.90 -2.19 -18.17
C THR A 276 1.34 -3.64 -18.34
N ALA A 277 0.42 -4.59 -18.48
CA ALA A 277 0.74 -5.99 -18.79
C ALA A 277 1.44 -6.17 -20.13
N ALA A 278 1.06 -5.42 -21.17
CA ALA A 278 1.75 -5.44 -22.45
C ALA A 278 3.20 -4.92 -22.30
N LEU A 279 3.40 -3.82 -21.56
CA LEU A 279 4.74 -3.25 -21.34
C LEU A 279 5.65 -4.15 -20.53
N VAL A 280 5.16 -4.70 -19.41
CA VAL A 280 5.95 -5.60 -18.57
C VAL A 280 6.36 -6.85 -19.35
N ARG A 281 5.52 -7.36 -20.27
CA ARG A 281 5.90 -8.50 -21.13
C ARG A 281 7.06 -8.21 -22.08
N LEU A 282 7.27 -6.96 -22.48
CA LEU A 282 8.37 -6.60 -23.38
C LEU A 282 9.74 -6.66 -22.71
N VAL A 283 9.81 -6.65 -21.37
CA VAL A 283 11.07 -6.60 -20.62
C VAL A 283 11.43 -7.92 -19.92
N LEU A 284 10.65 -8.99 -20.10
CA LEU A 284 10.84 -10.32 -19.47
C LEU A 284 11.80 -11.26 -20.23
#